data_AF-A0AAV6LTK7-F1
#
_entry.id   AF-A0AAV6LTK7-F1
#
_cell.length_a   1.000
_cell.length_b   1.000
_cell.length_c   1.000
_cell.angle_alpha   90.00
_cell.angle_beta   90.00
_cell.angle_gamma   90.00
#
_symmetry.space_group_name_H-M   'P 1'
#
loop_
_entity.id
_entity.type
_entity.pdbx_description
1 polymer ?
#
loop_
_entity_poly.entity_id
_entity_poly.type
_entity_poly.pdbx_seq_one_letter_code
_entity_poly.pdbx_strand_id
1 'polypeptide(L)'
;MSSQTFTLLHRGRSPANISGATASFSPAKQPTSIPFFSVRSVGIKEERNLGVRLRCKIASKPTTEEYKDVSQNGLPFVKVNGIVENDTQVEEALEKVVSKTHLYLRAKMICDWTQTSRNVILREDWESERIKQHADAIRSMLGSMGDGEISVSAYDTAWVALLEDKEGSGAPQFPSSLQWIANNQHQDGSWGDSSIFEAHDRIINTLVCVIALKSWNIHPDKSEKGLSFIKENINKLEDEDAEHMPIGFEVAFPSLIERARKLDIQVPDDSDPILQEIYARRNLKLTRIPKDIMHKVATTLLHSLEGLMHGLEWEKLLKLQCPDGSFLFSPSSTAFALMETKDDNCLRYLTTAVQKFNGGVPNVYPVDLFERMWAADRLERLGISRYFKSEIRECVDYVHRYWTEEGICWARNSVVHDIDDTSMGFRLLRLHGYPVSADVFGHFKKGDEFFCFAGQSTQAVRDKDDCDTTIQIESDMQELVQSVLCSSPDDIDPIIKQTFLAVAKSYYYNAHCTPVTIHFHIAKVLFERVI
;
A
#
# COMPACT_ATOMS: atom_id res chain seq x y z
N MET A 1 3.76 44.01 54.60
CA MET A 1 5.04 44.51 55.13
C MET A 1 6.16 43.98 54.25
N SER A 2 6.91 44.91 53.64
CA SER A 2 8.20 44.86 52.88
C SER A 2 8.71 43.51 52.33
N SER A 3 8.90 43.34 51.02
CA SER A 3 9.90 44.00 50.15
C SER A 3 11.34 43.69 50.55
N GLN A 4 12.11 43.03 49.68
CA GLN A 4 13.22 43.69 48.99
C GLN A 4 13.78 42.86 47.82
N THR A 5 13.82 43.55 46.69
CA THR A 5 14.44 43.26 45.40
C THR A 5 15.93 43.62 45.44
N PHE A 6 16.77 42.97 44.64
CA PHE A 6 18.00 43.58 44.14
C PHE A 6 18.05 43.52 42.62
N THR A 7 18.06 44.70 42.01
CA THR A 7 18.25 44.99 40.59
C THR A 7 19.65 45.59 40.43
N LEU A 8 20.38 45.24 39.35
CA LEU A 8 21.58 45.97 38.95
C LEU A 8 21.56 46.26 37.44
N LEU A 9 21.11 47.48 37.16
CA LEU A 9 21.59 48.51 36.22
C LEU A 9 21.80 48.25 34.71
N HIS A 10 20.92 48.93 33.97
CA HIS A 10 21.03 49.57 32.65
C HIS A 10 22.38 50.08 32.14
N ARG A 11 22.56 49.97 30.80
CA ARG A 11 22.86 51.03 29.80
C ARG A 11 22.42 50.47 28.43
N GLY A 12 21.58 51.06 27.57
CA GLY A 12 21.13 52.43 27.41
C GLY A 12 21.85 53.11 26.24
N ARG A 13 21.40 52.90 24.99
CA ARG A 13 21.52 53.85 23.85
C ARG A 13 20.62 53.44 22.66
N SER A 14 19.59 54.25 22.43
CA SER A 14 18.84 54.45 21.16
C SER A 14 19.23 55.82 20.57
N PRO A 15 18.66 56.31 19.46
CA PRO A 15 18.35 55.71 18.16
C PRO A 15 18.96 56.54 16.99
N ALA A 16 18.91 56.02 15.76
CA ALA A 16 19.00 56.87 14.56
C ALA A 16 18.05 56.36 13.48
N ASN A 17 17.01 57.15 13.22
CA ASN A 17 16.12 57.07 12.06
C ASN A 17 16.88 57.51 10.81
N ILE A 18 16.78 56.74 9.72
CA ILE A 18 16.70 57.31 8.36
C ILE A 18 15.60 56.56 7.60
N SER A 19 14.68 57.35 7.07
CA SER A 19 13.52 57.04 6.26
C SER A 19 13.86 56.64 4.82
N GLY A 20 13.03 55.77 4.26
CA GLY A 20 12.49 55.95 2.91
C GLY A 20 13.25 55.32 1.74
N ALA A 21 12.82 54.13 1.32
CA ALA A 21 12.74 53.76 -0.09
C ALA A 21 11.68 52.67 -0.28
N THR A 22 10.58 53.05 -0.92
CA THR A 22 9.55 52.18 -1.48
C THR A 22 10.14 51.30 -2.58
N ALA A 23 10.08 49.97 -2.40
CA ALA A 23 10.29 49.01 -3.47
C ALA A 23 9.04 48.12 -3.56
N SER A 24 8.27 48.33 -4.61
CA SER A 24 7.16 47.49 -5.06
C SER A 24 7.68 46.09 -5.41
N PHE A 25 7.31 45.08 -4.64
CA PHE A 25 7.51 43.68 -5.01
C PHE A 25 6.32 43.17 -5.80
N SER A 26 6.55 42.88 -7.08
CA SER A 26 5.64 42.13 -7.94
C SER A 26 5.44 40.72 -7.41
N PRO A 27 4.22 40.15 -7.45
CA PRO A 27 3.98 38.77 -7.04
C PRO A 27 4.62 37.79 -8.03
N ALA A 28 5.33 36.80 -7.49
CA ALA A 28 5.89 35.69 -8.26
C ALA A 28 4.77 34.87 -8.91
N LYS A 29 4.97 34.54 -10.19
CA LYS A 29 4.04 33.80 -11.05
C LYS A 29 3.79 32.38 -10.51
N GLN A 30 2.52 32.06 -10.31
CA GLN A 30 2.01 30.69 -10.19
C GLN A 30 2.26 29.91 -11.49
N PRO A 31 2.57 28.60 -11.43
CA PRO A 31 2.51 27.75 -12.62
C PRO A 31 1.04 27.51 -13.01
N THR A 32 0.77 27.76 -14.28
CA THR A 32 -0.54 27.71 -14.96
C THR A 32 -1.15 26.31 -14.99
N SER A 33 -2.38 26.21 -14.52
CA SER A 33 -3.31 25.09 -14.72
C SER A 33 -3.75 24.96 -16.19
N ILE A 34 -3.71 23.75 -16.73
CA ILE A 34 -4.28 23.39 -18.05
C ILE A 34 -5.77 23.02 -17.85
N PRO A 35 -6.69 23.40 -18.76
CA PRO A 35 -8.12 23.48 -18.45
C PRO A 35 -8.83 22.12 -18.49
N PHE A 36 -9.66 21.87 -17.48
CA PHE A 36 -10.69 20.84 -17.49
C PHE A 36 -11.85 21.26 -18.42
N PHE A 37 -12.11 20.48 -19.46
CA PHE A 37 -13.33 20.59 -20.24
C PHE A 37 -14.48 19.92 -19.48
N SER A 38 -15.45 20.74 -19.08
CA SER A 38 -16.78 20.32 -18.64
C SER A 38 -17.60 19.85 -19.85
N VAL A 39 -18.13 18.63 -19.78
CA VAL A 39 -19.27 18.22 -20.62
C VAL A 39 -20.38 17.72 -19.71
N ARG A 40 -21.50 18.42 -19.79
CA ARG A 40 -22.78 18.15 -19.15
C ARG A 40 -23.26 16.72 -19.39
N SER A 41 -23.75 16.13 -18.30
CA SER A 41 -24.69 15.03 -18.26
C SER A 41 -25.94 15.28 -19.12
N VAL A 42 -26.23 14.35 -20.04
CA VAL A 42 -27.58 14.04 -20.51
C VAL A 42 -27.73 12.54 -20.31
N GLY A 43 -28.64 12.14 -19.41
CA GLY A 43 -28.92 10.74 -19.14
C GLY A 43 -29.71 10.09 -20.28
N ILE A 44 -29.66 8.76 -20.33
CA ILE A 44 -30.79 7.85 -20.59
C ILE A 44 -30.32 6.42 -20.25
N LYS A 45 -31.20 5.70 -19.55
CA LYS A 45 -31.17 4.28 -19.19
C LYS A 45 -31.10 3.39 -20.44
N GLU A 46 -30.40 2.26 -20.37
CA GLU A 46 -30.99 0.90 -20.40
C GLU A 46 -29.93 -0.19 -20.64
N GLU A 47 -30.18 -1.32 -20.01
CA GLU A 47 -29.45 -2.58 -20.05
C GLU A 47 -29.27 -3.13 -21.47
N ARG A 48 -28.13 -3.79 -21.71
CA ARG A 48 -28.12 -5.14 -22.30
C ARG A 48 -26.73 -5.79 -22.27
N ASN A 49 -26.70 -6.97 -21.65
CA ASN A 49 -25.70 -8.02 -21.80
C ASN A 49 -25.28 -8.20 -23.27
N LEU A 50 -23.97 -8.28 -23.53
CA LEU A 50 -23.39 -9.13 -24.57
C LEU A 50 -21.88 -9.26 -24.34
N GLY A 51 -21.48 -10.44 -23.87
CA GLY A 51 -20.08 -10.83 -23.74
C GLY A 51 -19.41 -10.93 -25.11
N VAL A 52 -18.19 -10.39 -25.21
CA VAL A 52 -17.29 -10.65 -26.33
C VAL A 52 -15.94 -11.08 -25.78
N ARG A 53 -15.68 -12.37 -25.92
CA ARG A 53 -14.46 -13.08 -25.59
C ARG A 53 -13.48 -12.88 -26.76
N LEU A 54 -12.45 -12.06 -26.58
CA LEU A 54 -11.33 -11.99 -27.52
C LEU A 54 -10.41 -13.20 -27.28
N ARG A 55 -10.40 -14.16 -28.20
CA ARG A 55 -9.34 -15.17 -28.32
C ARG A 55 -8.54 -14.91 -29.60
N CYS A 56 -7.31 -14.48 -29.41
CA CYS A 56 -6.24 -14.60 -30.37
C CYS A 56 -5.76 -16.07 -30.41
N LYS A 57 -5.64 -16.65 -31.61
CA LYS A 57 -4.86 -17.86 -31.86
C LYS A 57 -4.15 -17.71 -33.21
N ILE A 58 -2.83 -17.79 -33.19
CA ILE A 58 -1.99 -18.01 -34.36
C ILE A 58 -1.61 -19.50 -34.40
N ALA A 59 -1.57 -20.03 -35.62
CA ALA A 59 -1.01 -21.30 -36.11
C ALA A 59 -1.87 -22.58 -36.00
N SER A 60 -2.49 -22.93 -37.14
CA SER A 60 -2.31 -24.25 -37.77
C SER A 60 -2.56 -24.15 -39.28
N LYS A 61 -1.77 -24.89 -40.05
CA LYS A 61 -1.73 -24.98 -41.53
C LYS A 61 -3.00 -25.68 -42.11
N PRO A 62 -3.16 -25.75 -43.45
CA PRO A 62 -4.40 -25.45 -44.16
C PRO A 62 -5.37 -26.62 -44.27
N THR A 63 -6.64 -26.31 -44.44
CA THR A 63 -7.64 -27.21 -45.02
C THR A 63 -8.21 -26.57 -46.28
N THR A 64 -7.95 -27.25 -47.39
CA THR A 64 -8.71 -27.20 -48.65
C THR A 64 -10.21 -27.39 -48.39
N GLU A 65 -11.05 -26.78 -49.24
CA GLU A 65 -12.52 -26.68 -49.20
C GLU A 65 -12.99 -25.50 -48.31
N GLU A 66 -13.58 -24.40 -48.80
CA GLU A 66 -14.56 -24.23 -49.87
C GLU A 66 -14.41 -22.83 -50.53
N TYR A 67 -14.04 -22.80 -51.81
CA TYR A 67 -14.58 -21.82 -52.76
C TYR A 67 -15.49 -22.60 -53.71
N LYS A 68 -16.76 -22.69 -53.35
CA LYS A 68 -17.92 -23.02 -54.19
C LYS A 68 -18.99 -22.04 -53.70
N ASP A 69 -19.44 -21.03 -54.42
CA ASP A 69 -19.51 -20.76 -55.83
C ASP A 69 -19.44 -19.25 -56.03
N VAL A 70 -18.57 -18.75 -56.93
CA VAL A 70 -18.94 -17.87 -58.05
C VAL A 70 -17.74 -17.87 -59.03
N SER A 71 -17.94 -18.55 -60.17
CA SER A 71 -17.26 -18.44 -61.48
C SER A 71 -15.98 -19.26 -61.78
N GLN A 72 -16.10 -20.08 -62.84
CA GLN A 72 -15.07 -20.94 -63.44
C GLN A 72 -14.02 -20.14 -64.25
N ASN A 73 -12.76 -20.58 -64.15
CA ASN A 73 -11.64 -20.31 -65.05
C ASN A 73 -11.12 -18.86 -65.19
N GLY A 74 -11.00 -18.13 -64.07
CA GLY A 74 -9.72 -17.49 -63.72
C GLY A 74 -9.03 -16.54 -64.72
N LEU A 75 -9.77 -15.74 -65.50
CA LEU A 75 -9.24 -14.55 -66.20
C LEU A 75 -10.31 -13.45 -66.26
N PRO A 76 -9.99 -12.16 -66.02
CA PRO A 76 -10.94 -11.07 -66.25
C PRO A 76 -11.12 -10.87 -67.77
N PHE A 77 -12.26 -11.29 -68.29
CA PHE A 77 -12.64 -11.09 -69.68
C PHE A 77 -13.19 -9.66 -69.86
N VAL A 78 -12.37 -8.74 -70.37
CA VAL A 78 -12.86 -7.49 -70.93
C VAL A 78 -13.47 -7.82 -72.29
N LYS A 79 -14.79 -7.68 -72.44
CA LYS A 79 -15.45 -7.73 -73.75
C LYS A 79 -15.05 -6.46 -74.53
N VAL A 80 -13.99 -6.54 -75.32
CA VAL A 80 -13.72 -5.57 -76.38
C VAL A 80 -14.55 -6.01 -77.58
N ASN A 81 -15.64 -5.28 -77.86
CA ASN A 81 -16.35 -5.43 -79.12
C ASN A 81 -15.46 -4.92 -80.26
N GLY A 82 -15.16 -5.84 -81.18
CA GLY A 82 -14.75 -5.63 -82.58
C GLY A 82 -13.91 -4.41 -82.92
N ILE A 83 -12.60 -4.61 -83.07
CA ILE A 83 -11.80 -3.98 -84.13
C ILE A 83 -10.82 -5.04 -84.63
N VAL A 84 -10.93 -5.39 -85.91
CA VAL A 84 -9.86 -6.05 -86.66
C VAL A 84 -8.89 -4.94 -87.04
N GLU A 85 -7.64 -4.98 -86.58
CA GLU A 85 -6.47 -4.37 -87.27
C GLU A 85 -5.13 -4.64 -86.52
N ASN A 86 -4.25 -5.41 -87.17
CA ASN A 86 -2.80 -5.61 -86.99
C ASN A 86 -2.22 -6.02 -85.60
N ASP A 87 -1.88 -7.31 -85.49
CA ASP A 87 -1.34 -7.98 -84.30
C ASP A 87 0.06 -7.51 -83.82
N THR A 88 0.84 -6.77 -84.63
CA THR A 88 2.21 -6.39 -84.23
C THR A 88 2.27 -5.16 -83.31
N GLN A 89 1.27 -4.27 -83.33
CA GLN A 89 1.23 -3.09 -82.43
C GLN A 89 0.61 -3.40 -81.06
N VAL A 90 -0.22 -4.44 -80.97
CA VAL A 90 -0.91 -4.83 -79.74
C VAL A 90 0.05 -5.57 -78.79
N GLU A 91 0.92 -6.45 -79.30
CA GLU A 91 1.94 -7.13 -78.48
C GLU A 91 2.96 -6.16 -77.90
N GLU A 92 3.45 -5.18 -78.68
CA GLU A 92 4.43 -4.20 -78.21
C GLU A 92 3.82 -3.22 -77.17
N ALA A 93 2.52 -2.91 -77.30
CA ALA A 93 1.77 -2.14 -76.31
C ALA A 93 1.53 -2.95 -75.02
N LEU A 94 1.20 -4.24 -75.14
CA LEU A 94 1.02 -5.16 -74.01
C LEU A 94 2.33 -5.36 -73.23
N GLU A 95 3.47 -5.55 -73.90
CA GLU A 95 4.78 -5.67 -73.23
C GLU A 95 5.17 -4.39 -72.48
N LYS A 96 4.93 -3.21 -73.06
CA LYS A 96 5.17 -1.92 -72.40
C LYS A 96 4.23 -1.70 -71.21
N VAL A 97 2.98 -2.15 -71.29
CA VAL A 97 2.01 -2.09 -70.18
C VAL A 97 2.39 -3.07 -69.08
N VAL A 98 2.75 -4.32 -69.39
CA VAL A 98 3.18 -5.33 -68.41
C VAL A 98 4.47 -4.88 -67.70
N SER A 99 5.44 -4.35 -68.45
CA SER A 99 6.69 -3.82 -67.88
C SER A 99 6.45 -2.63 -66.96
N LYS A 100 5.62 -1.65 -67.37
CA LYS A 100 5.23 -0.51 -66.53
C LYS A 100 4.45 -0.93 -65.29
N THR A 101 3.54 -1.89 -65.40
CA THR A 101 2.78 -2.42 -64.27
C THR A 101 3.68 -3.18 -63.30
N HIS A 102 4.67 -3.94 -63.79
CA HIS A 102 5.64 -4.64 -62.95
C HIS A 102 6.56 -3.65 -62.20
N LEU A 103 7.06 -2.61 -62.88
CA LEU A 103 7.82 -1.52 -62.27
C LEU A 103 7.00 -0.75 -61.23
N TYR A 104 5.73 -0.46 -61.51
CA TYR A 104 4.82 0.20 -60.59
C TYR A 104 4.54 -0.65 -59.33
N LEU A 105 4.25 -1.95 -59.51
CA LEU A 105 4.02 -2.86 -58.39
C LEU A 105 5.28 -3.03 -57.54
N ARG A 106 6.47 -3.13 -58.16
CA ARG A 106 7.75 -3.21 -57.45
C ARG A 106 8.05 -1.92 -56.68
N ALA A 107 7.82 -0.75 -57.29
CA ALA A 107 7.98 0.54 -56.61
C ALA A 107 6.99 0.70 -55.45
N LYS A 108 5.73 0.28 -55.62
CA LYS A 108 4.71 0.29 -54.59
C LYS A 108 5.06 -0.64 -53.42
N MET A 109 5.50 -1.88 -53.70
CA MET A 109 5.97 -2.80 -52.66
C MET A 109 7.18 -2.26 -51.89
N ILE A 110 8.13 -1.59 -52.56
CA ILE A 110 9.27 -0.94 -51.89
C ILE A 110 8.81 0.25 -51.03
N CYS A 111 7.88 1.08 -51.52
CA CYS A 111 7.29 2.16 -50.72
C CYS A 111 6.53 1.62 -49.50
N ASP A 112 5.67 0.62 -49.68
CA ASP A 112 4.89 0.01 -48.60
C ASP A 112 5.81 -0.67 -47.57
N TRP A 113 6.86 -1.36 -48.02
CA TRP A 113 7.87 -1.97 -47.15
C TRP A 113 8.72 -0.95 -46.39
N THR A 114 9.14 0.14 -47.05
CA THR A 114 9.90 1.22 -46.39
C THR A 114 9.06 2.01 -45.41
N GLN A 115 7.77 2.24 -45.70
CA GLN A 115 6.84 2.90 -44.79
C GLN A 115 6.49 2.01 -43.59
N THR A 116 6.30 0.72 -43.80
CA THR A 116 6.10 -0.25 -42.72
C THR A 116 7.33 -0.34 -41.83
N SER A 117 8.53 -0.43 -42.42
CA SER A 117 9.79 -0.49 -41.68
C SER A 117 10.06 0.79 -40.87
N ARG A 118 9.78 1.98 -41.44
CA ARG A 118 9.85 3.25 -40.68
C ARG A 118 8.85 3.29 -39.54
N ASN A 119 7.62 2.82 -39.74
CA ASN A 119 6.62 2.79 -38.68
C ASN A 119 6.98 1.81 -37.55
N VAL A 120 7.66 0.71 -37.86
CA VAL A 120 8.21 -0.22 -36.85
C VAL A 120 9.34 0.45 -36.06
N ILE A 121 10.31 1.06 -36.73
CA ILE A 121 11.43 1.77 -36.09
C ILE A 121 10.93 2.91 -35.20
N LEU A 122 10.00 3.75 -35.69
CA LEU A 122 9.43 4.84 -34.89
C LEU A 122 8.64 4.33 -33.67
N ARG A 123 8.01 3.15 -33.76
CA ARG A 123 7.35 2.52 -32.61
C ARG A 123 8.37 1.98 -31.62
N GLU A 124 9.43 1.33 -32.08
CA GLU A 124 10.52 0.84 -31.22
C GLU A 124 11.22 1.99 -30.49
N ASP A 125 11.51 3.09 -31.19
CA ASP A 125 12.12 4.30 -30.60
C ASP A 125 11.18 4.95 -29.56
N TRP A 126 9.88 5.04 -29.85
CA TRP A 126 8.88 5.58 -28.93
C TRP A 126 8.67 4.69 -27.69
N GLU A 127 8.67 3.38 -27.86
CA GLU A 127 8.57 2.42 -26.75
C GLU A 127 9.81 2.44 -25.87
N SER A 128 11.00 2.56 -26.48
CA SER A 128 12.28 2.72 -25.76
C SER A 128 12.29 4.00 -24.92
N GLU A 129 11.83 5.13 -25.47
CA GLU A 129 11.76 6.39 -24.74
C GLU A 129 10.77 6.32 -23.55
N ARG A 130 9.63 5.65 -23.71
CA ARG A 130 8.69 5.43 -22.60
C ARG A 130 9.27 4.53 -21.51
N ILE A 131 9.95 3.45 -21.88
CA ILE A 131 10.62 2.57 -20.90
C ILE A 131 11.65 3.38 -20.10
N LYS A 132 12.42 4.23 -20.79
CA LYS A 132 13.40 5.10 -20.13
C LYS A 132 12.72 6.07 -19.15
N GLN A 133 11.65 6.74 -19.55
CA GLN A 133 10.90 7.65 -18.68
C GLN A 133 10.34 6.93 -17.44
N HIS A 134 9.79 5.73 -17.60
CA HIS A 134 9.30 4.94 -16.46
C HIS A 134 10.45 4.46 -15.56
N ALA A 135 11.58 4.06 -16.14
CA ALA A 135 12.76 3.68 -15.37
C ALA A 135 13.32 4.88 -14.59
N ASP A 136 13.43 6.06 -15.19
CA ASP A 136 13.90 7.27 -14.52
C ASP A 136 12.96 7.68 -13.37
N ALA A 137 11.64 7.51 -13.54
CA ALA A 137 10.66 7.72 -12.48
C ALA A 137 10.87 6.73 -11.31
N ILE A 138 11.03 5.43 -11.59
CA ILE A 138 11.30 4.42 -10.56
C ILE A 138 12.63 4.70 -9.85
N ARG A 139 13.68 5.08 -10.57
CA ARG A 139 14.97 5.50 -9.97
C ARG A 139 14.80 6.67 -9.04
N SER A 140 14.01 7.68 -9.45
CA SER A 140 13.72 8.82 -8.59
C SER A 140 12.98 8.39 -7.32
N MET A 141 12.01 7.46 -7.41
CA MET A 141 11.29 6.94 -6.25
C MET A 141 12.24 6.20 -5.28
N LEU A 142 13.08 5.30 -5.81
CA LEU A 142 14.07 4.56 -5.01
C LEU A 142 15.09 5.52 -4.35
N GLY A 143 15.60 6.49 -5.11
CA GLY A 143 16.56 7.48 -4.62
C GLY A 143 15.98 8.48 -3.60
N SER A 144 14.65 8.62 -3.54
CA SER A 144 13.96 9.48 -2.56
C SER A 144 13.49 8.73 -1.31
N MET A 145 13.71 7.41 -1.21
CA MET A 145 13.27 6.63 -0.05
C MET A 145 13.84 7.19 1.25
N GLY A 146 12.94 7.50 2.18
CA GLY A 146 13.26 8.04 3.50
C GLY A 146 12.81 7.06 4.59
N ASP A 147 12.01 7.57 5.50
CA ASP A 147 11.43 6.84 6.63
C ASP A 147 10.15 6.07 6.25
N GLY A 148 9.80 6.01 4.96
CA GLY A 148 8.61 5.36 4.42
C GLY A 148 7.62 6.33 3.79
N GLU A 149 7.11 6.00 2.61
CA GLU A 149 5.93 6.64 2.01
C GLU A 149 4.69 5.74 2.24
N ILE A 150 3.81 6.20 3.14
CA ILE A 150 2.63 5.47 3.62
C ILE A 150 1.43 6.42 3.71
N SER A 151 0.21 5.89 3.51
CA SER A 151 -1.02 6.67 3.64
C SER A 151 -1.27 7.13 5.07
N VAL A 152 -1.96 8.26 5.20
CA VAL A 152 -2.38 8.79 6.50
C VAL A 152 -3.54 7.97 7.07
N SER A 153 -3.47 7.66 8.36
CA SER A 153 -4.53 7.02 9.12
C SER A 153 -5.40 8.09 9.78
N ALA A 154 -6.69 8.10 9.47
CA ALA A 154 -7.61 9.04 10.12
C ALA A 154 -7.76 8.71 11.62
N TYR A 155 -7.70 7.42 11.97
CA TYR A 155 -7.74 6.93 13.34
C TYR A 155 -6.61 7.51 14.19
N ASP A 156 -5.37 7.33 13.74
CA ASP A 156 -4.19 7.80 14.46
C ASP A 156 -4.10 9.33 14.49
N THR A 157 -4.46 9.97 13.38
CA THR A 157 -4.53 11.43 13.30
C THR A 157 -5.52 12.00 14.31
N ALA A 158 -6.65 11.33 14.54
CA ALA A 158 -7.62 11.73 15.55
C ALA A 158 -7.09 11.56 16.99
N TRP A 159 -6.34 10.49 17.28
CA TRP A 159 -5.67 10.35 18.57
C TRP A 159 -4.64 11.45 18.82
N VAL A 160 -3.84 11.80 17.81
CA VAL A 160 -2.91 12.95 17.89
C VAL A 160 -3.66 14.26 18.07
N ALA A 161 -4.79 14.44 17.38
CA ALA A 161 -5.62 15.63 17.48
C ALA A 161 -6.28 15.81 18.85
N LEU A 162 -6.43 14.76 19.66
CA LEU A 162 -6.98 14.81 21.03
C LEU A 162 -5.99 15.37 22.06
N LEU A 163 -4.72 15.50 21.71
CA LEU A 163 -3.70 15.98 22.64
C LEU A 163 -3.90 17.46 22.96
N GLU A 164 -4.06 17.77 24.24
CA GLU A 164 -3.90 19.12 24.77
C GLU A 164 -2.43 19.51 24.80
N ASP A 165 -2.15 20.79 24.56
CA ASP A 165 -0.80 21.34 24.63
C ASP A 165 -0.13 21.05 25.98
N LYS A 166 1.19 20.85 25.95
CA LYS A 166 1.95 20.46 27.14
C LYS A 166 1.89 21.50 28.27
N GLU A 167 1.66 22.77 27.94
CA GLU A 167 1.56 23.87 28.91
C GLU A 167 0.18 23.94 29.59
N GLY A 168 -0.78 23.12 29.15
CA GLY A 168 -2.13 23.05 29.72
C GLY A 168 -2.94 24.32 29.44
N SER A 169 -2.76 24.93 28.28
CA SER A 169 -3.48 26.15 27.90
C SER A 169 -4.94 25.90 27.50
N GLY A 170 -5.39 24.65 27.45
CA GLY A 170 -6.70 24.27 26.93
C GLY A 170 -6.77 24.32 25.41
N ALA A 171 -5.63 24.27 24.71
CA ALA A 171 -5.55 24.30 23.25
C ALA A 171 -4.99 22.97 22.70
N PRO A 172 -5.29 22.62 21.44
CA PRO A 172 -4.73 21.41 20.84
C PRO A 172 -3.22 21.54 20.61
N GLN A 173 -2.46 20.52 21.02
CA GLN A 173 -1.02 20.42 20.79
C GLN A 173 -0.67 20.41 19.29
N PHE A 174 -1.54 19.83 18.47
CA PHE A 174 -1.39 19.73 17.02
C PHE A 174 -2.65 20.23 16.29
N PRO A 175 -2.85 21.56 16.15
CA PRO A 175 -4.00 22.12 15.44
C PRO A 175 -4.09 21.67 13.98
N SER A 176 -2.95 21.38 13.34
CA SER A 176 -2.88 20.87 11.97
C SER A 176 -3.54 19.50 11.81
N SER A 177 -3.54 18.65 12.84
CA SER A 177 -4.22 17.35 12.82
C SER A 177 -5.74 17.49 12.82
N LEU A 178 -6.28 18.44 13.59
CA LEU A 178 -7.71 18.77 13.52
C LEU A 178 -8.10 19.32 12.14
N GLN A 179 -7.25 20.18 11.56
CA GLN A 179 -7.48 20.70 10.22
C GLN A 179 -7.43 19.60 9.16
N TRP A 180 -6.52 18.62 9.31
CA TRP A 180 -6.46 17.45 8.43
C TRP A 180 -7.76 16.64 8.51
N ILE A 181 -8.25 16.34 9.72
CA ILE A 181 -9.52 15.61 9.92
C ILE A 181 -10.67 16.36 9.23
N ALA A 182 -10.77 17.67 9.46
CA ALA A 182 -11.80 18.49 8.84
C ALA A 182 -11.75 18.44 7.30
N ASN A 183 -10.56 18.45 6.71
CA ASN A 183 -10.38 18.51 5.25
C ASN A 183 -10.54 17.17 4.55
N ASN A 184 -10.46 16.04 5.26
CA ASN A 184 -10.42 14.70 4.66
C ASN A 184 -11.65 13.82 4.97
N GLN A 185 -12.77 14.43 5.38
CA GLN A 185 -14.05 13.72 5.48
C GLN A 185 -14.55 13.33 4.08
N HIS A 186 -14.96 12.07 3.90
CA HIS A 186 -15.59 11.60 2.68
C HIS A 186 -16.97 12.22 2.46
N GLN A 187 -17.49 12.11 1.24
CA GLN A 187 -18.80 12.67 0.87
C GLN A 187 -19.96 12.01 1.63
N ASP A 188 -19.82 10.74 2.00
CA ASP A 188 -20.80 9.98 2.80
C ASP A 188 -20.74 10.31 4.31
N GLY A 189 -19.82 11.19 4.72
CA GLY A 189 -19.63 11.57 6.12
C GLY A 189 -18.60 10.74 6.88
N SER A 190 -18.07 9.67 6.29
CA SER A 190 -17.07 8.80 6.90
C SER A 190 -15.64 9.33 6.79
N TRP A 191 -14.73 8.69 7.52
CA TRP A 191 -13.28 8.71 7.30
C TRP A 191 -12.78 7.26 7.16
N GLY A 192 -11.67 7.06 6.45
CA GLY A 192 -11.06 5.75 6.22
C GLY A 192 -10.39 5.68 4.85
N ASP A 193 -10.15 4.48 4.34
CA ASP A 193 -9.59 4.31 3.00
C ASP A 193 -10.57 4.81 1.91
N SER A 194 -10.06 5.58 0.95
CA SER A 194 -10.87 6.19 -0.11
C SER A 194 -11.14 5.27 -1.30
N SER A 195 -10.35 4.21 -1.45
CA SER A 195 -10.40 3.25 -2.56
C SER A 195 -11.17 1.99 -2.20
N ILE A 196 -11.12 1.56 -0.93
CA ILE A 196 -11.76 0.35 -0.43
C ILE A 196 -12.75 0.72 0.69
N PHE A 197 -13.91 0.06 0.69
CA PHE A 197 -14.89 0.19 1.77
C PHE A 197 -14.86 -1.08 2.61
N GLU A 198 -14.47 -0.93 3.87
CA GLU A 198 -14.59 -1.94 4.93
C GLU A 198 -15.31 -1.28 6.11
N ALA A 199 -16.38 -1.89 6.62
CA ALA A 199 -17.19 -1.29 7.68
C ALA A 199 -16.38 -1.12 8.98
N HIS A 200 -15.52 -2.07 9.35
CA HIS A 200 -14.59 -1.96 10.47
C HIS A 200 -13.72 -0.72 10.33
N ASP A 201 -13.05 -0.54 9.18
CA ASP A 201 -12.23 0.65 8.88
C ASP A 201 -13.07 1.93 8.96
N ARG A 202 -14.18 2.00 8.21
CA ARG A 202 -14.96 3.23 8.12
C ARG A 202 -15.57 3.63 9.46
N ILE A 203 -16.08 2.68 10.23
CA ILE A 203 -16.77 2.98 11.49
C ILE A 203 -15.76 3.41 12.56
N ILE A 204 -14.62 2.71 12.70
CA ILE A 204 -13.64 3.05 13.74
C ILE A 204 -12.98 4.41 13.47
N ASN A 205 -12.56 4.67 12.22
CA ASN A 205 -11.99 5.95 11.81
C ASN A 205 -13.00 7.09 12.02
N THR A 206 -14.25 6.90 11.59
CA THR A 206 -15.29 7.93 11.73
C THR A 206 -15.58 8.23 13.20
N LEU A 207 -15.69 7.21 14.05
CA LEU A 207 -16.00 7.40 15.46
C LEU A 207 -14.93 8.23 16.17
N VAL A 208 -13.65 7.91 15.99
CA VAL A 208 -12.56 8.65 16.65
C VAL A 208 -12.39 10.06 16.08
N CYS A 209 -12.60 10.27 14.77
CA CYS A 209 -12.62 11.61 14.19
C CYS A 209 -13.74 12.48 14.78
N VAL A 210 -14.95 11.93 14.95
CA VAL A 210 -16.06 12.63 15.62
C VAL A 210 -15.71 12.95 17.08
N ILE A 211 -15.14 12.00 17.82
CA ILE A 211 -14.67 12.21 19.20
C ILE A 211 -13.68 13.37 19.26
N ALA A 212 -12.70 13.42 18.35
CA ALA A 212 -11.71 14.50 18.27
C ALA A 212 -12.37 15.86 17.99
N LEU A 213 -13.22 15.96 16.96
CA LEU A 213 -13.90 17.21 16.61
C LEU A 213 -14.81 17.73 17.73
N LYS A 214 -15.57 16.82 18.38
CA LYS A 214 -16.43 17.17 19.52
C LYS A 214 -15.64 17.58 20.75
N SER A 215 -14.52 16.93 21.05
CA SER A 215 -13.68 17.26 22.22
C SER A 215 -13.20 18.72 22.19
N TRP A 216 -12.99 19.27 20.99
CA TRP A 216 -12.59 20.67 20.79
C TRP A 216 -13.74 21.60 20.41
N ASN A 217 -14.97 21.10 20.32
CA ASN A 217 -16.17 21.85 19.90
C ASN A 217 -15.97 22.60 18.56
N ILE A 218 -15.38 21.92 17.57
CA ILE A 218 -15.16 22.45 16.22
C ILE A 218 -15.87 21.60 15.16
N HIS A 219 -16.19 22.21 14.01
CA HIS A 219 -16.82 21.53 12.87
C HIS A 219 -18.04 20.67 13.26
N PRO A 220 -19.07 21.24 13.91
CA PRO A 220 -20.27 20.49 14.31
C PRO A 220 -20.97 19.85 13.11
N ASP A 221 -20.93 20.50 11.94
CA ASP A 221 -21.48 19.99 10.68
C ASP A 221 -20.83 18.66 10.24
N LYS A 222 -19.51 18.53 10.44
CA LYS A 222 -18.76 17.30 10.11
C LYS A 222 -19.03 16.21 11.13
N SER A 223 -19.12 16.60 12.41
CA SER A 223 -19.48 15.69 13.49
C SER A 223 -20.86 15.08 13.28
N GLU A 224 -21.86 15.89 12.93
CA GLU A 224 -23.24 15.43 12.65
C GLU A 224 -23.30 14.46 11.46
N LYS A 225 -22.56 14.75 10.38
CA LYS A 225 -22.44 13.84 9.23
C LYS A 225 -21.77 12.51 9.60
N GLY A 226 -20.68 12.55 10.36
CA GLY A 226 -19.99 11.33 10.82
C GLY A 226 -20.88 10.48 11.73
N LEU A 227 -21.65 11.11 12.63
CA LEU A 227 -22.61 10.40 13.47
C LEU A 227 -23.76 9.79 12.66
N SER A 228 -24.23 10.50 11.63
CA SER A 228 -25.26 9.97 10.72
C SER A 228 -24.73 8.73 9.98
N PHE A 229 -23.50 8.80 9.46
CA PHE A 229 -22.84 7.66 8.83
C PHE A 229 -22.73 6.46 9.77
N ILE A 230 -22.24 6.64 11.00
CA ILE A 230 -22.11 5.54 11.98
C ILE A 230 -23.49 4.91 12.23
N LYS A 231 -24.50 5.73 12.50
CA LYS A 231 -25.87 5.24 12.77
C LYS A 231 -26.44 4.42 11.61
N GLU A 232 -26.17 4.81 10.38
CA GLU A 232 -26.66 4.13 9.17
C GLU A 232 -25.89 2.85 8.85
N ASN A 233 -24.65 2.70 9.33
CA ASN A 233 -23.74 1.65 8.88
C ASN A 233 -23.27 0.70 9.99
N ILE A 234 -23.52 0.98 11.28
CA ILE A 234 -22.97 0.18 12.38
C ILE A 234 -23.40 -1.30 12.34
N ASN A 235 -24.59 -1.59 11.83
CA ASN A 235 -25.08 -2.96 11.67
C ASN A 235 -24.25 -3.79 10.66
N LYS A 236 -23.51 -3.13 9.75
CA LYS A 236 -22.66 -3.83 8.78
C LYS A 236 -21.47 -4.54 9.44
N LEU A 237 -21.16 -4.23 10.70
CA LEU A 237 -20.13 -4.96 11.46
C LEU A 237 -20.51 -6.43 11.69
N GLU A 238 -21.81 -6.77 11.67
CA GLU A 238 -22.26 -8.17 11.83
C GLU A 238 -21.94 -9.04 10.61
N ASP A 239 -22.00 -8.44 9.42
CA ASP A 239 -21.86 -9.14 8.14
C ASP A 239 -20.41 -9.17 7.63
N GLU A 240 -19.49 -8.49 8.32
CA GLU A 240 -18.14 -8.29 7.82
C GLU A 240 -17.19 -9.39 8.26
N ASP A 241 -16.35 -9.81 7.32
CA ASP A 241 -15.39 -10.88 7.52
C ASP A 241 -14.41 -10.53 8.64
N ALA A 242 -14.27 -11.46 9.59
CA ALA A 242 -13.31 -11.34 10.68
C ALA A 242 -11.86 -11.29 10.16
N GLU A 243 -11.58 -11.87 8.99
CA GLU A 243 -10.24 -11.86 8.37
C GLU A 243 -9.77 -10.44 7.98
N HIS A 244 -10.70 -9.53 7.69
CA HIS A 244 -10.40 -8.13 7.33
C HIS A 244 -10.49 -7.17 8.52
N MET A 245 -10.65 -7.70 9.74
CA MET A 245 -10.75 -6.86 10.93
C MET A 245 -9.40 -6.15 11.20
N PRO A 246 -9.40 -4.81 11.36
CA PRO A 246 -8.18 -4.08 11.69
C PRO A 246 -7.53 -4.60 12.99
N ILE A 247 -6.21 -4.57 13.02
CA ILE A 247 -5.42 -5.02 14.17
C ILE A 247 -5.87 -4.27 15.43
N GLY A 248 -6.26 -5.03 16.46
CA GLY A 248 -6.65 -4.47 17.76
C GLY A 248 -8.05 -3.84 17.79
N PHE A 249 -8.85 -3.97 16.73
CA PHE A 249 -10.22 -3.43 16.68
C PHE A 249 -11.05 -3.85 17.90
N GLU A 250 -10.96 -5.10 18.33
CA GLU A 250 -11.77 -5.62 19.45
C GLU A 250 -11.40 -4.97 20.79
N VAL A 251 -10.24 -4.32 20.87
CA VAL A 251 -9.75 -3.65 22.07
C VAL A 251 -9.90 -2.13 21.95
N ALA A 252 -9.60 -1.59 20.77
CA ALA A 252 -9.68 -0.17 20.45
C ALA A 252 -11.14 0.33 20.35
N PHE A 253 -12.01 -0.39 19.64
CA PHE A 253 -13.38 0.06 19.38
C PHE A 253 -14.20 0.20 20.68
N PRO A 254 -14.21 -0.78 21.61
CA PRO A 254 -14.83 -0.61 22.92
C PRO A 254 -14.34 0.61 23.71
N SER A 255 -13.03 0.87 23.67
CA SER A 255 -12.43 2.01 24.34
C SER A 255 -12.90 3.35 23.75
N LEU A 256 -13.14 3.40 22.44
CA LEU A 256 -13.75 4.55 21.79
C LEU A 256 -15.23 4.71 22.14
N ILE A 257 -15.99 3.62 22.29
CA ILE A 257 -17.38 3.67 22.77
C ILE A 257 -17.44 4.29 24.17
N GLU A 258 -16.55 3.88 25.09
CA GLU A 258 -16.44 4.46 26.43
C GLU A 258 -16.13 5.98 26.37
N ARG A 259 -15.23 6.40 25.48
CA ARG A 259 -14.91 7.83 25.28
C ARG A 259 -16.09 8.60 24.66
N ALA A 260 -16.76 8.02 23.68
CA ALA A 260 -17.91 8.64 23.02
C ALA A 260 -19.03 8.96 24.02
N ARG A 261 -19.31 8.02 24.93
CA ARG A 261 -20.31 8.22 26.01
C ARG A 261 -19.96 9.38 26.95
N LYS A 262 -18.68 9.57 27.27
CA LYS A 262 -18.22 10.70 28.09
C LYS A 262 -18.42 12.06 27.41
N LEU A 263 -18.63 12.08 26.09
CA LEU A 263 -18.89 13.28 25.29
C LEU A 263 -20.35 13.40 24.84
N ASP A 264 -21.26 12.67 25.50
CA ASP A 264 -22.70 12.61 25.18
C ASP A 264 -22.97 12.29 23.69
N ILE A 265 -22.09 11.48 23.09
CA ILE A 265 -22.32 10.92 21.75
C ILE A 265 -23.25 9.72 21.88
N GLN A 266 -24.34 9.72 21.10
CA GLN A 266 -25.22 8.57 21.00
C GLN A 266 -24.51 7.44 20.26
N VAL A 267 -24.25 6.36 20.98
CA VAL A 267 -23.69 5.10 20.50
C VAL A 267 -24.64 3.97 20.89
N PRO A 268 -24.55 2.77 20.27
CA PRO A 268 -25.38 1.65 20.69
C PRO A 268 -25.23 1.35 22.20
N ASP A 269 -26.33 0.87 22.78
CA ASP A 269 -26.38 0.48 24.19
C ASP A 269 -25.52 -0.76 24.41
N ASP A 270 -25.06 -0.98 25.64
CA ASP A 270 -24.29 -2.19 25.95
C ASP A 270 -25.10 -3.47 25.69
N SER A 271 -26.44 -3.43 25.72
CA SER A 271 -27.29 -4.57 25.35
C SER A 271 -27.37 -4.85 23.84
N ASP A 272 -26.81 -4.00 22.99
CA ASP A 272 -26.76 -4.21 21.55
C ASP A 272 -25.94 -5.48 21.21
N PRO A 273 -26.47 -6.42 20.41
CA PRO A 273 -25.78 -7.67 20.09
C PRO A 273 -24.36 -7.47 19.52
N ILE A 274 -24.16 -6.43 18.71
CA ILE A 274 -22.88 -6.11 18.07
C ILE A 274 -21.84 -5.75 19.13
N LEU A 275 -22.23 -4.88 20.08
CA LEU A 275 -21.31 -4.48 21.15
C LEU A 275 -21.06 -5.62 22.15
N GLN A 276 -22.06 -6.44 22.45
CA GLN A 276 -21.87 -7.63 23.30
C GLN A 276 -20.85 -8.59 22.71
N GLU A 277 -20.93 -8.86 21.42
CA GLU A 277 -19.96 -9.72 20.74
C GLU A 277 -18.54 -9.12 20.79
N ILE A 278 -18.38 -7.85 20.44
CA ILE A 278 -17.07 -7.18 20.47
C ILE A 278 -16.50 -7.17 21.89
N TYR A 279 -17.32 -6.91 22.92
CA TYR A 279 -16.88 -6.96 24.32
C TYR A 279 -16.50 -8.38 24.76
N ALA A 280 -17.20 -9.40 24.29
CA ALA A 280 -16.83 -10.79 24.56
C ALA A 280 -15.46 -11.12 23.96
N ARG A 281 -15.22 -10.72 22.70
CA ARG A 281 -13.91 -10.85 22.03
C ARG A 281 -12.81 -10.08 22.77
N ARG A 282 -13.07 -8.83 23.17
CA ARG A 282 -12.17 -8.02 24.01
C ARG A 282 -11.77 -8.77 25.27
N ASN A 283 -12.75 -9.23 26.04
CA ASN A 283 -12.51 -9.89 27.32
C ASN A 283 -11.69 -11.17 27.15
N LEU A 284 -12.02 -11.98 26.14
CA LEU A 284 -11.25 -13.18 25.79
C LEU A 284 -9.79 -12.83 25.48
N LYS A 285 -9.55 -11.83 24.65
CA LYS A 285 -8.22 -11.34 24.29
C LYS A 285 -7.45 -10.83 25.51
N LEU A 286 -8.11 -10.03 26.36
CA LEU A 286 -7.52 -9.51 27.60
C LEU A 286 -7.17 -10.61 28.62
N THR A 287 -7.90 -11.74 28.66
CA THR A 287 -7.52 -12.88 29.54
C THR A 287 -6.22 -13.55 29.10
N ARG A 288 -5.87 -13.44 27.82
CA ARG A 288 -4.65 -14.01 27.23
C ARG A 288 -3.45 -13.09 27.33
N ILE A 289 -3.65 -11.82 27.71
CA ILE A 289 -2.57 -10.87 27.93
C ILE A 289 -1.97 -11.13 29.32
N PRO A 290 -0.73 -11.64 29.41
CA PRO A 290 -0.03 -11.73 30.68
C PRO A 290 0.30 -10.31 31.18
N LYS A 291 -0.58 -9.75 32.02
CA LYS A 291 -0.46 -8.37 32.56
C LYS A 291 0.88 -8.13 33.28
N ASP A 292 1.45 -9.18 33.85
CA ASP A 292 2.74 -9.16 34.54
C ASP A 292 3.95 -9.13 33.58
N ILE A 293 3.77 -9.57 32.32
CA ILE A 293 4.79 -9.57 31.27
C ILE A 293 4.68 -8.31 30.40
N MET A 294 3.47 -7.81 30.14
CA MET A 294 3.19 -6.62 29.32
C MET A 294 4.00 -5.38 29.74
N HIS A 295 4.30 -5.26 31.03
CA HIS A 295 5.07 -4.15 31.60
C HIS A 295 6.58 -4.44 31.74
N LYS A 296 7.04 -5.63 31.37
CA LYS A 296 8.43 -6.07 31.55
C LYS A 296 9.16 -6.32 30.23
N VAL A 297 8.43 -6.75 29.21
CA VAL A 297 8.98 -7.14 27.91
C VAL A 297 8.19 -6.43 26.82
N ALA A 298 8.90 -5.93 25.82
CA ALA A 298 8.27 -5.33 24.65
C ALA A 298 7.47 -6.41 23.89
N THR A 299 6.19 -6.13 23.65
CA THR A 299 5.30 -7.02 22.89
C THR A 299 4.48 -6.18 21.92
N THR A 300 3.79 -6.83 20.98
CA THR A 300 2.90 -6.16 20.02
C THR A 300 1.81 -5.31 20.67
N LEU A 301 1.48 -5.55 21.95
CA LEU A 301 0.52 -4.75 22.70
C LEU A 301 0.95 -3.29 22.87
N LEU A 302 2.25 -2.99 22.80
CA LEU A 302 2.75 -1.62 22.80
C LEU A 302 2.23 -0.82 21.59
N HIS A 303 1.81 -1.49 20.52
CA HIS A 303 1.25 -0.83 19.33
C HIS A 303 -0.21 -0.39 19.51
N SER A 304 -0.90 -0.81 20.58
CA SER A 304 -2.34 -0.55 20.79
C SER A 304 -2.68 -0.21 22.26
N LEU A 305 -1.83 0.57 22.94
CA LEU A 305 -2.03 0.93 24.35
C LEU A 305 -3.30 1.76 24.56
N GLU A 306 -3.72 2.52 23.55
CA GLU A 306 -4.94 3.33 23.54
C GLU A 306 -6.24 2.50 23.61
N GLY A 307 -6.20 1.22 23.25
CA GLY A 307 -7.28 0.27 23.52
C GLY A 307 -7.26 -0.30 24.94
N LEU A 308 -6.13 -0.19 25.65
CA LEU A 308 -5.91 -0.69 27.00
C LEU A 308 -6.01 0.46 28.02
N MET A 309 -7.08 1.25 27.94
CA MET A 309 -7.31 2.50 28.72
C MET A 309 -7.10 2.39 30.25
N HIS A 310 -7.07 1.18 30.81
CA HIS A 310 -7.03 0.95 32.26
C HIS A 310 -5.98 -0.10 32.65
N GLY A 311 -5.38 0.07 33.82
CA GLY A 311 -4.46 -0.91 34.41
C GLY A 311 -3.05 -0.90 33.82
N LEU A 312 -2.64 0.21 33.21
CA LEU A 312 -1.29 0.43 32.69
C LEU A 312 -0.38 1.07 33.74
N GLU A 313 0.82 0.50 33.91
CA GLU A 313 1.87 1.03 34.78
C GLU A 313 2.90 1.83 33.96
N TRP A 314 2.64 3.12 33.74
CA TRP A 314 3.43 3.98 32.86
C TRP A 314 4.92 4.06 33.19
N GLU A 315 5.29 4.02 34.48
CA GLU A 315 6.72 4.00 34.89
C GLU A 315 7.47 2.78 34.34
N LYS A 316 6.77 1.66 34.16
CA LYS A 316 7.34 0.45 33.56
C LYS A 316 7.27 0.50 32.03
N LEU A 317 6.15 0.96 31.47
CA LEU A 317 5.98 1.06 30.01
C LEU A 317 6.98 2.01 29.36
N LEU A 318 7.29 3.15 29.98
CA LEU A 318 8.28 4.10 29.45
C LEU A 318 9.69 3.48 29.31
N LYS A 319 10.00 2.40 30.05
CA LYS A 319 11.27 1.66 29.90
C LYS A 319 11.30 0.78 28.66
N LEU A 320 10.15 0.58 28.01
CA LEU A 320 9.96 -0.21 26.79
C LEU A 320 9.75 0.69 25.55
N GLN A 321 9.87 2.01 25.70
CA GLN A 321 9.76 2.98 24.60
C GLN A 321 10.85 2.72 23.55
N CYS A 322 10.48 2.84 22.27
CA CYS A 322 11.45 2.74 21.18
C CYS A 322 12.44 3.93 21.23
N PRO A 323 13.68 3.77 20.72
CA PRO A 323 14.68 4.84 20.74
C PRO A 323 14.25 6.16 20.06
N ASP A 324 13.32 6.08 19.10
CA ASP A 324 12.77 7.25 18.42
C ASP A 324 11.75 8.04 19.27
N GLY A 325 11.26 7.45 20.37
CA GLY A 325 10.27 8.00 21.28
C GLY A 325 8.86 7.40 21.13
N SER A 326 8.67 6.49 20.18
CA SER A 326 7.37 5.84 19.96
C SER A 326 7.12 4.67 20.91
N PHE A 327 5.85 4.28 21.02
CA PHE A 327 5.46 2.96 21.50
C PHE A 327 5.21 2.05 20.30
N LEU A 328 6.18 1.19 20.01
CA LEU A 328 6.21 0.25 18.89
C LEU A 328 5.74 0.88 17.56
N PHE A 329 6.25 2.08 17.28
CA PHE A 329 6.02 2.81 16.02
C PHE A 329 4.55 3.18 15.73
N SER A 330 3.65 3.11 16.72
CA SER A 330 2.24 3.52 16.59
C SER A 330 2.04 4.97 17.05
N PRO A 331 1.58 5.88 16.18
CA PRO A 331 1.24 7.24 16.59
C PRO A 331 0.05 7.33 17.56
N SER A 332 -1.01 6.53 17.41
CA SER A 332 -2.13 6.52 18.36
C SER A 332 -1.72 6.05 19.76
N SER A 333 -0.97 4.95 19.86
CA SER A 333 -0.43 4.44 21.13
C SER A 333 0.50 5.46 21.79
N THR A 334 1.35 6.11 20.99
CA THR A 334 2.27 7.15 21.48
C THR A 334 1.53 8.42 21.90
N ALA A 335 0.46 8.81 21.20
CA ALA A 335 -0.41 9.93 21.59
C ALA A 335 -1.12 9.64 22.90
N PHE A 336 -1.62 8.42 23.08
CA PHE A 336 -2.21 8.04 24.36
C PHE A 336 -1.17 8.05 25.50
N ALA A 337 0.04 7.53 25.27
CA ALA A 337 1.11 7.61 26.25
C ALA A 337 1.49 9.05 26.61
N LEU A 338 1.55 9.96 25.63
CA LEU A 338 1.82 11.37 25.87
C LEU A 338 0.71 12.03 26.69
N MET A 339 -0.55 11.67 26.45
CA MET A 339 -1.71 12.18 27.19
C MET A 339 -1.58 11.88 28.69
N GLU A 340 -1.12 10.68 29.02
CA GLU A 340 -1.03 10.17 30.40
C GLU A 340 0.28 10.55 31.12
N THR A 341 1.38 10.71 30.38
CA THR A 341 2.73 10.85 30.97
C THR A 341 3.38 12.21 30.74
N LYS A 342 2.95 12.96 29.72
CA LYS A 342 3.59 14.21 29.26
C LYS A 342 5.08 14.03 28.87
N ASP A 343 5.46 12.82 28.46
CA ASP A 343 6.83 12.45 28.07
C ASP A 343 7.33 13.21 26.82
N ASP A 344 8.55 13.75 26.88
CA ASP A 344 9.13 14.57 25.81
C ASP A 344 9.54 13.75 24.58
N ASN A 345 9.89 12.48 24.74
CA ASN A 345 10.24 11.62 23.62
C ASN A 345 8.99 11.27 22.79
N CYS A 346 7.86 10.99 23.46
CA CYS A 346 6.58 10.81 22.78
C CYS A 346 6.21 12.07 21.97
N LEU A 347 6.33 13.25 22.58
CA LEU A 347 6.04 14.52 21.89
C LEU A 347 6.97 14.74 20.69
N ARG A 348 8.26 14.44 20.83
CA ARG A 348 9.24 14.55 19.75
C ARG A 348 8.88 13.65 18.57
N TYR A 349 8.57 12.37 18.83
CA TYR A 349 8.14 11.42 17.80
C TYR A 349 6.92 11.92 17.04
N LEU A 350 5.85 12.30 17.75
CA LEU A 350 4.61 12.78 17.13
C LEU A 350 4.82 14.08 16.36
N THR A 351 5.64 15.00 16.87
CA THR A 351 5.97 16.24 16.17
C THR A 351 6.65 15.95 14.84
N THR A 352 7.60 15.01 14.81
CA THR A 352 8.26 14.59 13.56
C THR A 352 7.27 13.97 12.58
N ALA A 353 6.39 13.07 13.03
CA ALA A 353 5.37 12.46 12.18
C ALA A 353 4.40 13.51 11.60
N VAL A 354 3.82 14.37 12.46
CA VAL A 354 2.87 15.42 12.03
C VAL A 354 3.50 16.37 11.02
N GLN A 355 4.78 16.73 11.19
CA GLN A 355 5.52 17.57 10.24
C GLN A 355 5.72 16.88 8.90
N LYS A 356 6.11 15.60 8.89
CA LYS A 356 6.31 14.82 7.66
C LYS A 356 5.02 14.65 6.86
N PHE A 357 3.88 14.48 7.53
CA PHE A 357 2.58 14.18 6.91
C PHE A 357 1.61 15.36 6.91
N ASN A 358 2.12 16.59 7.08
CA ASN A 358 1.36 17.84 6.94
C ASN A 358 0.06 17.89 7.77
N GLY A 359 0.13 17.48 9.04
CA GLY A 359 -1.01 17.43 9.95
C GLY A 359 -1.55 16.01 10.18
N GLY A 360 -1.52 15.16 9.16
CA GLY A 360 -1.85 13.75 9.32
C GLY A 360 -0.75 12.96 10.01
N VAL A 361 -1.03 11.70 10.37
CA VAL A 361 -0.04 10.67 10.70
C VAL A 361 -0.53 9.30 10.19
N PRO A 362 0.36 8.38 9.77
CA PRO A 362 -0.01 7.00 9.42
C PRO A 362 -0.34 6.17 10.66
N ASN A 363 -0.76 4.91 10.47
CA ASN A 363 -0.96 3.97 11.59
C ASN A 363 0.36 3.39 12.14
N VAL A 364 1.43 3.43 11.34
CA VAL A 364 2.76 2.98 11.74
C VAL A 364 3.83 3.87 11.11
N TYR A 365 4.83 4.27 11.88
CA TYR A 365 5.95 5.07 11.38
C TYR A 365 7.20 4.95 12.27
N PRO A 366 8.41 4.80 11.70
CA PRO A 366 8.73 4.66 10.28
C PRO A 366 8.38 3.27 9.72
N VAL A 367 8.53 3.08 8.40
CA VAL A 367 8.44 1.78 7.70
C VAL A 367 9.61 1.60 6.72
N ASP A 368 10.79 2.05 7.15
CA ASP A 368 11.96 2.26 6.29
C ASP A 368 12.63 0.98 5.83
N LEU A 369 12.64 -0.07 6.65
CA LEU A 369 13.14 -1.39 6.28
C LEU A 369 12.13 -2.13 5.39
N PHE A 370 10.86 -2.11 5.78
CA PHE A 370 9.76 -2.70 5.02
C PHE A 370 9.70 -2.13 3.59
N GLU A 371 9.66 -0.81 3.43
CA GLU A 371 9.55 -0.18 2.11
C GLU A 371 10.72 -0.59 1.18
N ARG A 372 11.96 -0.56 1.70
CA ARG A 372 13.17 -0.89 0.92
C ARG A 372 13.21 -2.36 0.51
N MET A 373 12.93 -3.25 1.45
CA MET A 373 12.94 -4.69 1.19
C MET A 373 11.85 -5.09 0.19
N TRP A 374 10.63 -4.55 0.35
CA TRP A 374 9.52 -4.90 -0.53
C TRP A 374 9.67 -4.28 -1.93
N ALA A 375 10.24 -3.07 -2.03
CA ALA A 375 10.56 -2.48 -3.33
C ALA A 375 11.61 -3.30 -4.09
N ALA A 376 12.71 -3.67 -3.43
CA ALA A 376 13.74 -4.53 -4.03
C ALA A 376 13.15 -5.87 -4.50
N ASP A 377 12.41 -6.56 -3.63
CA ASP A 377 11.76 -7.84 -3.96
C ASP A 377 10.81 -7.72 -5.16
N ARG A 378 10.00 -6.66 -5.21
CA ARG A 378 8.99 -6.48 -6.27
C ARG A 378 9.66 -6.20 -7.61
N LEU A 379 10.72 -5.40 -7.64
CA LEU A 379 11.50 -5.16 -8.86
C LEU A 379 12.20 -6.43 -9.37
N GLU A 380 12.70 -7.27 -8.47
CA GLU A 380 13.30 -8.56 -8.84
C GLU A 380 12.27 -9.55 -9.37
N ARG A 381 11.14 -9.71 -8.68
CA ARG A 381 10.08 -10.65 -9.08
C ARG A 381 9.39 -10.24 -10.38
N LEU A 382 9.32 -8.95 -10.67
CA LEU A 382 8.82 -8.44 -11.95
C LEU A 382 9.82 -8.61 -13.10
N GLY A 383 11.06 -9.04 -12.84
CA GLY A 383 12.08 -9.26 -13.88
C GLY A 383 12.74 -7.99 -14.41
N ILE A 384 12.49 -6.83 -13.78
CA ILE A 384 12.98 -5.52 -14.23
C ILE A 384 14.15 -4.97 -13.39
N SER A 385 14.60 -5.69 -12.37
CA SER A 385 15.70 -5.28 -11.48
C SER A 385 17.01 -4.90 -12.20
N ARG A 386 17.24 -5.43 -13.42
CA ARG A 386 18.41 -5.10 -14.25
C ARG A 386 18.58 -3.61 -14.54
N TYR A 387 17.50 -2.84 -14.52
CA TYR A 387 17.52 -1.38 -14.75
C TYR A 387 17.90 -0.57 -13.49
N PHE A 388 17.86 -1.19 -12.31
CA PHE A 388 17.91 -0.52 -11.00
C PHE A 388 18.98 -1.11 -10.07
N LYS A 389 20.04 -1.69 -10.65
CA LYS A 389 21.06 -2.44 -9.88
C LYS A 389 21.73 -1.60 -8.78
N SER A 390 22.02 -0.33 -9.07
CA SER A 390 22.62 0.61 -8.12
C SER A 390 21.67 0.91 -6.97
N GLU A 391 20.42 1.23 -7.31
CA GLU A 391 19.38 1.64 -6.38
C GLU A 391 18.95 0.47 -5.48
N ILE A 392 18.78 -0.73 -6.05
CA ILE A 392 18.51 -1.95 -5.27
C ILE A 392 19.68 -2.24 -4.33
N ARG A 393 20.93 -2.07 -4.78
CA ARG A 393 22.08 -2.24 -3.89
C ARG A 393 22.02 -1.26 -2.72
N GLU A 394 21.73 0.01 -2.96
CA GLU A 394 21.57 0.99 -1.88
C GLU A 394 20.47 0.62 -0.89
N CYS A 395 19.33 0.10 -1.36
CA CYS A 395 18.26 -0.43 -0.51
C CYS A 395 18.76 -1.60 0.35
N VAL A 396 19.44 -2.58 -0.25
CA VAL A 396 19.95 -3.77 0.46
C VAL A 396 21.08 -3.41 1.43
N ASP A 397 21.97 -2.49 1.05
CA ASP A 397 23.05 -1.97 1.92
C ASP A 397 22.46 -1.25 3.14
N TYR A 398 21.35 -0.53 2.97
CA TYR A 398 20.62 0.09 4.07
C TYR A 398 20.02 -0.97 5.00
N VAL A 399 19.38 -2.01 4.45
CA VAL A 399 18.82 -3.12 5.25
C VAL A 399 19.92 -3.82 6.04
N HIS A 400 21.07 -4.10 5.41
CA HIS A 400 22.22 -4.72 6.06
C HIS A 400 22.74 -3.87 7.23
N ARG A 401 22.74 -2.54 7.09
CA ARG A 401 23.21 -1.62 8.14
C ARG A 401 22.43 -1.75 9.45
N TYR A 402 21.15 -2.12 9.36
CA TYR A 402 20.26 -2.29 10.51
C TYR A 402 19.92 -3.76 10.79
N TRP A 403 20.54 -4.69 10.08
CA TRP A 403 20.40 -6.11 10.35
C TRP A 403 20.99 -6.45 11.72
N THR A 404 20.31 -7.31 12.48
CA THR A 404 20.79 -7.82 13.76
C THR A 404 20.69 -9.35 13.80
N GLU A 405 21.50 -9.99 14.66
CA GLU A 405 21.40 -11.44 14.88
C GLU A 405 20.13 -11.85 15.62
N GLU A 406 19.39 -10.90 16.20
CA GLU A 406 18.10 -11.14 16.86
C GLU A 406 16.89 -10.97 15.91
N GLY A 407 17.13 -10.48 14.70
CA GLY A 407 16.13 -10.18 13.69
C GLY A 407 15.98 -8.68 13.40
N ILE A 408 14.98 -8.35 12.58
CA ILE A 408 14.55 -6.99 12.29
C ILE A 408 13.02 -6.93 12.29
N CYS A 409 12.47 -5.72 12.17
CA CYS A 409 11.07 -5.51 11.82
C CYS A 409 10.94 -4.46 10.71
N TRP A 410 9.73 -3.99 10.43
CA TRP A 410 9.45 -2.97 9.42
C TRP A 410 10.23 -1.66 9.60
N ALA A 411 10.66 -1.36 10.83
CA ALA A 411 11.39 -0.15 11.21
C ALA A 411 12.79 -0.43 11.78
N ARG A 412 13.73 0.48 11.50
CA ARG A 412 15.09 0.44 12.08
C ARG A 412 15.09 0.56 13.61
N ASN A 413 16.12 0.01 14.24
CA ASN A 413 16.38 0.12 15.69
C ASN A 413 15.22 -0.31 16.59
N SER A 414 14.40 -1.25 16.12
CA SER A 414 13.34 -1.83 16.93
C SER A 414 13.91 -2.72 18.03
N VAL A 415 13.14 -2.81 19.12
CA VAL A 415 13.35 -3.77 20.21
C VAL A 415 12.47 -5.02 20.06
N VAL A 416 11.54 -4.99 19.11
CA VAL A 416 10.66 -6.10 18.74
C VAL A 416 10.94 -6.47 17.28
N HIS A 417 11.16 -7.75 17.03
CA HIS A 417 11.41 -8.28 15.70
C HIS A 417 10.25 -9.15 15.25
N ASP A 418 9.97 -9.17 13.94
CA ASP A 418 8.98 -10.04 13.33
C ASP A 418 9.61 -10.95 12.27
N ILE A 419 9.00 -12.11 12.07
CA ILE A 419 9.54 -13.16 11.21
C ILE A 419 9.40 -12.81 9.72
N ASP A 420 8.45 -11.95 9.33
CA ASP A 420 8.22 -11.62 7.92
C ASP A 420 9.34 -10.72 7.40
N ASP A 421 9.55 -9.57 8.07
CA ASP A 421 10.65 -8.65 7.79
C ASP A 421 12.01 -9.35 7.94
N THR A 422 12.18 -10.17 8.99
CA THR A 422 13.42 -10.93 9.19
C THR A 422 13.67 -11.94 8.06
N SER A 423 12.63 -12.68 7.63
CA SER A 423 12.75 -13.65 6.53
C SER A 423 13.03 -12.96 5.19
N MET A 424 12.36 -11.84 4.93
CA MET A 424 12.54 -11.03 3.73
C MET A 424 13.96 -10.47 3.68
N GLY A 425 14.42 -9.86 4.78
CA GLY A 425 15.77 -9.32 4.94
C GLY A 425 16.83 -10.39 4.77
N PHE A 426 16.70 -11.51 5.47
CA PHE A 426 17.61 -12.65 5.36
C PHE A 426 17.76 -13.12 3.90
N ARG A 427 16.64 -13.33 3.20
CA ARG A 427 16.65 -13.78 1.81
C ARG A 427 17.32 -12.75 0.89
N LEU A 428 16.94 -11.48 0.98
CA LEU A 428 17.49 -10.41 0.15
C LEU A 428 19.00 -10.26 0.40
N LEU A 429 19.42 -10.17 1.66
CA LEU A 429 20.83 -10.04 2.03
C LEU A 429 21.65 -11.21 1.49
N ARG A 430 21.18 -12.45 1.67
CA ARG A 430 21.88 -13.65 1.18
C ARG A 430 21.95 -13.71 -0.35
N LEU A 431 20.88 -13.34 -1.06
CA LEU A 431 20.87 -13.29 -2.53
C LEU A 431 21.86 -12.24 -3.09
N HIS A 432 22.08 -11.16 -2.34
CA HIS A 432 23.02 -10.09 -2.71
C HIS A 432 24.43 -10.29 -2.14
N GLY A 433 24.73 -11.46 -1.57
CA GLY A 433 26.08 -11.86 -1.16
C GLY A 433 26.50 -11.40 0.24
N TYR A 434 25.58 -10.94 1.07
CA TYR A 434 25.85 -10.57 2.45
C TYR A 434 25.94 -11.81 3.37
N PRO A 435 26.90 -11.84 4.31
CA PRO A 435 27.07 -12.95 5.24
C PRO A 435 26.09 -12.81 6.42
N VAL A 436 24.85 -13.28 6.24
CA VAL A 436 23.83 -13.34 7.31
C VAL A 436 23.63 -14.77 7.80
N SER A 437 23.52 -14.98 9.12
CA SER A 437 23.27 -16.31 9.70
C SER A 437 21.78 -16.69 9.65
N ALA A 438 21.50 -17.99 9.51
CA ALA A 438 20.14 -18.52 9.66
C ALA A 438 19.74 -18.70 11.14
N ASP A 439 20.70 -18.52 12.06
CA ASP A 439 20.45 -18.62 13.50
C ASP A 439 19.46 -17.57 14.01
N VAL A 440 19.30 -16.47 13.26
CA VAL A 440 18.29 -15.43 13.50
C VAL A 440 16.88 -16.00 13.68
N PHE A 441 16.56 -17.09 12.97
CA PHE A 441 15.23 -17.73 13.07
C PHE A 441 15.03 -18.49 14.38
N GLY A 442 16.10 -18.76 15.13
CA GLY A 442 16.03 -19.35 16.47
C GLY A 442 15.23 -18.51 17.46
N HIS A 443 15.17 -17.19 17.27
CA HIS A 443 14.41 -16.27 18.12
C HIS A 443 12.88 -16.37 17.93
N PHE A 444 12.45 -16.90 16.79
CA PHE A 444 11.04 -17.08 16.43
C PHE A 444 10.56 -18.51 16.65
N LYS A 445 11.44 -19.44 17.02
CA LYS A 445 11.13 -20.85 17.21
C LYS A 445 10.83 -21.17 18.67
N LYS A 446 9.72 -21.87 18.94
CA LYS A 446 9.42 -22.45 20.26
C LYS A 446 8.90 -23.87 20.10
N GLY A 447 9.68 -24.85 20.54
CA GLY A 447 9.42 -26.26 20.22
C GLY A 447 9.67 -26.50 18.74
N ASP A 448 8.71 -27.09 18.03
CA ASP A 448 8.79 -27.31 16.58
C ASP A 448 8.03 -26.25 15.76
N GLU A 449 7.43 -25.26 16.42
CA GLU A 449 6.63 -24.20 15.79
C GLU A 449 7.41 -22.88 15.70
N PHE A 450 7.07 -22.07 14.68
CA PHE A 450 7.54 -20.71 14.51
C PHE A 450 6.41 -19.71 14.78
N PHE A 451 6.76 -18.53 15.27
CA PHE A 451 5.82 -17.47 15.64
C PHE A 451 6.19 -16.17 14.96
N CYS A 452 5.18 -15.33 14.67
CA CYS A 452 5.40 -14.06 14.00
C CYS A 452 6.29 -13.10 14.80
N PHE A 453 6.19 -13.10 16.13
CA PHE A 453 6.99 -12.24 16.99
C PHE A 453 7.78 -13.05 18.02
N ALA A 454 9.04 -12.66 18.22
CA ALA A 454 9.91 -13.28 19.22
C ALA A 454 9.28 -13.23 20.62
N GLY A 455 9.23 -14.37 21.31
CA GLY A 455 8.69 -14.48 22.67
C GLY A 455 7.17 -14.59 22.79
N GLN A 456 6.40 -14.52 21.70
CA GLN A 456 4.98 -14.90 21.74
C GLN A 456 4.83 -16.42 21.91
N SER A 457 3.72 -16.86 22.54
CA SER A 457 3.46 -18.27 22.81
C SER A 457 2.05 -18.69 22.39
N THR A 458 1.88 -19.99 22.13
CA THR A 458 0.60 -20.67 21.76
C THR A 458 -0.61 -20.36 22.65
N GLN A 459 -0.44 -19.76 23.84
CA GLN A 459 -1.56 -19.30 24.67
C GLN A 459 -2.20 -17.99 24.18
N ALA A 460 -1.48 -17.18 23.39
CA ALA A 460 -2.00 -15.96 22.80
C ALA A 460 -2.66 -16.17 21.43
N VAL A 461 -2.41 -17.30 20.75
CA VAL A 461 -2.68 -17.49 19.30
C VAL A 461 -3.77 -18.52 18.99
N ARG A 462 -4.47 -19.11 19.97
CA ARG A 462 -5.68 -19.89 19.66
C ARG A 462 -6.92 -18.99 19.53
N ASP A 463 -6.87 -18.06 18.59
CA ASP A 463 -8.09 -17.54 17.96
C ASP A 463 -8.61 -18.65 17.06
N LYS A 464 -9.55 -19.41 17.62
CA LYS A 464 -10.10 -20.62 16.98
C LYS A 464 -11.02 -20.31 15.80
N ASP A 465 -11.18 -19.03 15.46
CA ASP A 465 -11.92 -18.57 14.29
C ASP A 465 -11.00 -18.01 13.18
N ASP A 466 -9.69 -17.89 13.42
CA ASP A 466 -8.66 -17.49 12.42
C ASP A 466 -7.72 -18.67 12.05
N CYS A 467 -7.84 -19.80 12.77
CA CYS A 467 -6.81 -20.83 12.82
C CYS A 467 -7.05 -22.08 11.97
N ASP A 468 -8.29 -22.52 11.75
CA ASP A 468 -8.48 -23.91 11.29
C ASP A 468 -8.00 -24.15 9.85
N THR A 469 -7.96 -23.11 9.00
CA THR A 469 -7.44 -23.21 7.63
C THR A 469 -5.95 -22.87 7.55
N THR A 470 -5.50 -21.85 8.30
CA THR A 470 -4.09 -21.38 8.32
C THR A 470 -3.18 -22.39 9.00
N ILE A 471 -3.59 -23.03 10.11
CA ILE A 471 -2.82 -24.09 10.77
C ILE A 471 -2.71 -25.34 9.88
N GLN A 472 -3.80 -25.76 9.23
CA GLN A 472 -3.77 -26.96 8.41
C GLN A 472 -2.89 -26.75 7.16
N ILE A 473 -2.94 -25.56 6.56
CA ILE A 473 -2.12 -25.22 5.39
C ILE A 473 -0.66 -24.93 5.79
N GLU A 474 -0.40 -24.27 6.92
CA GLU A 474 0.97 -24.12 7.46
C GLU A 474 1.58 -25.48 7.82
N SER A 475 0.80 -26.39 8.41
CA SER A 475 1.21 -27.76 8.69
C SER A 475 1.54 -28.52 7.40
N ASP A 476 0.66 -28.45 6.39
CA ASP A 476 0.87 -29.12 5.10
C ASP A 476 2.05 -28.50 4.32
N MET A 477 2.27 -27.18 4.44
CA MET A 477 3.41 -26.47 3.83
C MET A 477 4.72 -26.74 4.57
N GLN A 478 4.69 -26.91 5.89
CA GLN A 478 5.83 -27.37 6.70
C GLN A 478 6.22 -28.80 6.32
N GLU A 479 5.24 -29.72 6.19
CA GLU A 479 5.49 -31.07 5.68
C GLU A 479 6.05 -31.07 4.25
N LEU A 480 5.55 -30.18 3.39
CA LEU A 480 6.02 -30.05 2.01
C LEU A 480 7.46 -29.50 1.94
N VAL A 481 7.78 -28.46 2.72
CA VAL A 481 9.14 -27.89 2.81
C VAL A 481 10.11 -28.90 3.41
N GLN A 482 9.70 -29.64 4.44
CA GLN A 482 10.49 -30.69 5.08
C GLN A 482 10.73 -31.87 4.12
N SER A 483 9.72 -32.27 3.33
CA SER A 483 9.83 -33.31 2.30
C SER A 483 10.76 -32.92 1.13
N VAL A 484 10.86 -31.63 0.81
CA VAL A 484 11.74 -31.12 -0.27
C VAL A 484 13.18 -30.90 0.22
N LEU A 485 13.37 -30.49 1.48
CA LEU A 485 14.68 -30.19 2.08
C LEU A 485 15.40 -31.41 2.67
N CYS A 486 14.70 -32.50 3.01
CA CYS A 486 15.35 -33.73 3.47
C CYS A 486 16.07 -34.44 2.32
N SER A 487 17.39 -34.62 2.45
CA SER A 487 18.22 -35.35 1.49
C SER A 487 18.19 -36.86 1.81
N SER A 488 17.67 -37.67 0.89
CA SER A 488 17.71 -39.14 0.94
C SER A 488 18.83 -39.67 0.02
N PRO A 489 19.44 -40.85 0.27
CA PRO A 489 20.44 -41.43 -0.63
C PRO A 489 19.92 -41.73 -2.05
N ASP A 490 18.60 -41.88 -2.22
CA ASP A 490 17.91 -42.14 -3.49
C ASP A 490 17.12 -40.92 -3.99
N ASP A 491 17.70 -39.72 -3.91
CA ASP A 491 16.96 -38.47 -4.07
C ASP A 491 16.51 -38.15 -5.51
N ILE A 492 15.35 -37.50 -5.61
CA ILE A 492 14.76 -37.03 -6.88
C ILE A 492 15.55 -35.82 -7.38
N ASP A 493 15.72 -35.74 -8.71
CA ASP A 493 16.45 -34.66 -9.40
C ASP A 493 16.07 -33.26 -8.88
N PRO A 494 17.06 -32.38 -8.57
CA PRO A 494 16.83 -31.06 -8.01
C PRO A 494 15.92 -30.15 -8.85
N ILE A 495 15.92 -30.29 -10.17
CA ILE A 495 15.06 -29.51 -11.08
C ILE A 495 13.62 -29.97 -10.95
N ILE A 496 13.39 -31.27 -10.74
CA ILE A 496 12.05 -31.82 -10.47
C ILE A 496 11.52 -31.30 -9.12
N LYS A 497 12.36 -31.23 -8.08
CA LYS A 497 12.00 -30.62 -6.79
C LYS A 497 11.63 -29.15 -6.92
N GLN A 498 12.40 -28.39 -7.71
CA GLN A 498 12.14 -26.97 -7.94
C GLN A 498 10.86 -26.74 -8.76
N THR A 499 10.60 -27.61 -9.73
CA THR A 499 9.37 -27.60 -10.55
C THR A 499 8.16 -27.95 -9.69
N PHE A 500 8.27 -28.97 -8.84
CA PHE A 500 7.22 -29.36 -7.91
C PHE A 500 6.90 -28.23 -6.92
N LEU A 501 7.93 -27.55 -6.39
CA LEU A 501 7.77 -26.38 -5.53
C LEU A 501 7.08 -25.20 -6.24
N ALA A 502 7.39 -24.97 -7.52
CA ALA A 502 6.72 -23.94 -8.31
C ALA A 502 5.24 -24.28 -8.57
N VAL A 503 4.95 -25.55 -8.84
CA VAL A 503 3.58 -26.05 -9.00
C VAL A 503 2.81 -25.91 -7.68
N ALA A 504 3.37 -26.33 -6.55
CA ALA A 504 2.75 -26.18 -5.23
C ALA A 504 2.45 -24.71 -4.89
N LYS A 505 3.40 -23.80 -5.16
CA LYS A 505 3.19 -22.34 -5.02
C LYS A 505 2.05 -21.82 -5.90
N SER A 506 1.86 -22.37 -7.09
CA SER A 506 0.76 -21.99 -7.97
C SER A 506 -0.61 -22.47 -7.49
N TYR A 507 -0.68 -23.66 -6.87
CA TYR A 507 -1.91 -24.17 -6.25
C TYR A 507 -2.23 -23.40 -4.95
N TYR A 508 -1.22 -23.10 -4.13
CA TYR A 508 -1.33 -22.24 -2.96
C TYR A 508 -1.88 -20.86 -3.32
N TYR A 509 -1.32 -20.24 -4.36
CA TYR A 509 -1.79 -18.94 -4.83
C TYR A 509 -3.25 -18.97 -5.32
N ASN A 510 -3.69 -20.08 -5.91
CA ASN A 510 -5.07 -20.26 -6.35
C ASN A 510 -6.04 -20.49 -5.16
N ALA A 511 -5.58 -21.15 -4.10
CA ALA A 511 -6.36 -21.39 -2.90
C ALA A 511 -6.54 -20.13 -2.03
N HIS A 512 -5.54 -19.23 -2.01
CA HIS A 512 -5.53 -18.04 -1.13
C HIS A 512 -5.83 -16.72 -1.81
N CYS A 513 -5.98 -16.69 -3.14
CA CYS A 513 -6.39 -15.48 -3.84
C CYS A 513 -7.81 -15.67 -4.38
N THR A 514 -8.70 -14.71 -4.14
CA THR A 514 -10.06 -14.79 -4.69
C THR A 514 -10.02 -14.87 -6.23
N PRO A 515 -11.01 -15.46 -6.91
CA PRO A 515 -11.04 -15.48 -8.36
C PRO A 515 -10.92 -14.09 -8.99
N VAL A 516 -11.40 -13.04 -8.29
CA VAL A 516 -11.26 -11.64 -8.68
C VAL A 516 -9.81 -11.18 -8.56
N THR A 517 -9.12 -11.49 -7.46
CA THR A 517 -7.70 -11.18 -7.24
C THR A 517 -6.80 -11.95 -8.21
N ILE A 518 -7.11 -13.22 -8.50
CA ILE A 518 -6.39 -14.03 -9.49
C ILE A 518 -6.62 -13.47 -10.89
N HIS A 519 -7.87 -13.15 -11.27
CA HIS A 519 -8.15 -12.55 -12.57
C HIS A 519 -7.57 -11.15 -12.72
N PHE A 520 -7.52 -10.36 -11.64
CA PHE A 520 -6.84 -9.07 -11.58
C PHE A 520 -5.34 -9.25 -11.78
N HIS A 521 -4.68 -10.15 -11.04
CA HIS A 521 -3.25 -10.43 -11.19
C HIS A 521 -2.91 -11.04 -12.56
N ILE A 522 -3.73 -11.94 -13.09
CA ILE A 522 -3.58 -12.50 -14.44
C ILE A 522 -3.80 -11.42 -15.49
N ALA A 523 -4.78 -10.53 -15.35
CA ALA A 523 -4.99 -9.41 -16.27
C ALA A 523 -3.82 -8.40 -16.20
N LYS A 524 -3.28 -8.18 -15.00
CA LYS A 524 -2.08 -7.38 -14.74
C LYS A 524 -0.81 -7.99 -15.37
N VAL A 525 -0.73 -9.31 -15.45
CA VAL A 525 0.42 -10.02 -16.07
C VAL A 525 0.23 -10.22 -17.58
N LEU A 526 -1.00 -10.35 -18.09
CA LEU A 526 -1.26 -10.64 -19.51
C LEU A 526 -1.57 -9.41 -20.36
N PHE A 527 -2.15 -8.36 -19.78
CA PHE A 527 -2.71 -7.22 -20.53
C PHE A 527 -2.20 -5.85 -20.08
N GLU A 528 -1.78 -5.71 -18.82
CA GLU A 528 -0.84 -4.64 -18.53
C GLU A 528 0.52 -5.04 -19.10
N ARG A 529 1.22 -4.08 -19.72
CA ARG A 529 2.55 -4.32 -20.27
C ARG A 529 3.46 -4.79 -19.14
N VAL A 530 3.74 -6.09 -19.14
CA VAL A 530 4.92 -6.64 -18.49
C VAL A 530 6.12 -6.04 -19.20
N ILE A 531 6.95 -5.32 -18.45
CA ILE A 531 8.29 -4.91 -18.89
C ILE A 531 9.26 -6.06 -18.62
#